data_AF-B7PHQ5-F1
#
_entry.id   AF-B7PHQ5-F1
#
_cell.length_a   1.000
_cell.length_b   1.000
_cell.length_c   1.000
_cell.angle_alpha   90.00
_cell.angle_beta   90.00
_cell.angle_gamma   90.00
#
_symmetry.space_group_name_H-M   'P 1'
#
loop_
_entity.id
_entity.type
_entity.pdbx_description
1 polymer ?
#
loop_
_entity_poly.entity_id
_entity_poly.type
_entity_poly.pdbx_seq_one_letter_code
_entity_poly.pdbx_strand_id
1 'polypeptide(L)'
;MSGARARRVCVLVLGDFGHSPRMNYHSLSLAKAGFKVDVLAYGGSHPSVEVLANENIELYLMKDPPNFQRYVPRLLAYVFKTLWQTVVLLACLFWLSRPSHLLVQNPPSIPTLPVAWLYCLLRGCALVVDWHNYGYSILALALKETHPLVRVCRFCEKTFGRKAGSAFCVSEAMQEDLRSNWGVRKLDLPMKVVDMFGCGLPVCAVDYPWTIQNCWDLLKGFPEMTERLKSMRENVHRWQTVRWDDNWTRVALPTFASE
;
A
#
# COMPACT_ATOMS: atom_id res chain seq x y z
N MET A 1 4.20 -1.27 -38.27
CA MET A 1 4.18 -1.68 -36.85
C MET A 1 3.11 -0.84 -36.17
N SER A 2 1.91 -1.38 -35.98
CA SER A 2 0.79 -0.66 -35.38
C SER A 2 1.13 -0.35 -33.92
N GLY A 3 1.16 0.93 -33.57
CA GLY A 3 1.46 1.40 -32.23
C GLY A 3 0.37 0.95 -31.25
N ALA A 4 0.61 -0.14 -30.54
CA ALA A 4 -0.17 -0.48 -29.36
C ALA A 4 -0.03 0.69 -28.37
N ARG A 5 -1.15 1.37 -28.09
CA ARG A 5 -1.19 2.47 -27.11
C ARG A 5 -0.65 1.94 -25.78
N ALA A 6 0.47 2.48 -25.30
CA ALA A 6 1.07 2.06 -24.04
C ALA A 6 0.02 2.11 -22.92
N ARG A 7 -0.22 0.97 -22.24
CA ARG A 7 -1.17 0.87 -21.13
C ARG A 7 -0.65 1.70 -19.97
N ARG A 8 -1.52 2.47 -19.35
CA ARG A 8 -1.17 3.47 -18.32
C ARG A 8 -1.73 3.05 -16.97
N VAL A 9 -0.91 3.07 -15.93
CA VAL A 9 -1.32 2.76 -14.56
C VAL A 9 -1.10 3.99 -13.69
N CYS A 10 -2.12 4.39 -12.94
CA CYS A 10 -2.00 5.45 -11.95
C CYS A 10 -1.69 4.83 -10.58
N VAL A 11 -0.59 5.23 -9.96
CA VAL A 11 -0.18 4.83 -8.61
C VAL A 11 -0.52 5.96 -7.65
N LEU A 12 -1.48 5.75 -6.76
CA LEU A 12 -1.98 6.76 -5.83
C LEU A 12 -1.47 6.50 -4.41
N VAL A 13 -0.75 7.48 -3.87
CA VAL A 13 -0.27 7.50 -2.49
C VAL A 13 -0.74 8.79 -1.83
N LEU A 14 -1.78 8.73 -0.99
CA LEU A 14 -2.24 9.92 -0.24
C LEU A 14 -1.30 10.19 0.97
N GLY A 15 -0.02 10.38 0.69
CA GLY A 15 1.09 10.53 1.62
C GLY A 15 2.39 10.82 0.88
N ASP A 16 3.50 10.77 1.61
CA ASP A 16 4.85 10.93 1.06
C ASP A 16 5.27 9.66 0.28
N PHE A 17 5.45 9.81 -1.04
CA PHE A 17 5.85 8.70 -1.91
C PHE A 17 7.30 8.25 -1.66
N GLY A 18 8.22 9.16 -1.31
CA GLY A 18 9.61 8.81 -1.05
C GLY A 18 9.77 7.90 0.17
N HIS A 19 8.85 7.99 1.13
CA HIS A 19 8.80 7.12 2.31
C HIS A 19 8.00 5.83 2.12
N SER A 20 7.62 5.49 0.88
CA SER A 20 6.93 4.24 0.58
C SER A 20 7.74 3.35 -0.37
N PRO A 21 8.72 2.57 0.13
CA PRO A 21 9.55 1.69 -0.69
C PRO A 21 8.72 0.76 -1.57
N ARG A 22 7.65 0.19 -1.03
CA ARG A 22 6.74 -0.72 -1.74
C ARG A 22 6.08 -0.05 -2.96
N MET A 23 5.64 1.20 -2.83
CA MET A 23 5.02 1.90 -3.96
C MET A 23 6.06 2.37 -4.99
N ASN A 24 7.30 2.66 -4.56
CA ASN A 24 8.43 2.86 -5.47
C ASN A 24 8.69 1.59 -6.28
N TYR A 25 8.78 0.43 -5.63
CA TYR A 25 8.99 -0.85 -6.31
C TYR A 25 7.83 -1.25 -7.22
N HIS A 26 6.57 -1.03 -6.82
CA HIS A 26 5.43 -1.23 -7.71
C HIS A 26 5.56 -0.36 -8.98
N SER A 27 5.93 0.91 -8.82
CA SER A 27 6.08 1.83 -9.96
C SER A 27 7.21 1.41 -10.88
N LEU A 28 8.35 0.98 -10.32
CA LEU A 28 9.49 0.46 -11.08
C LEU A 28 9.15 -0.84 -11.81
N SER A 29 8.51 -1.80 -11.15
CA SER A 29 8.14 -3.07 -11.76
C SER A 29 7.08 -2.90 -12.86
N LEU A 30 6.13 -1.98 -12.68
CA LEU A 30 5.18 -1.58 -13.74
C LEU A 30 5.92 -0.96 -14.95
N ALA A 31 6.86 -0.05 -14.70
CA ALA A 31 7.65 0.57 -15.76
C ALA A 31 8.53 -0.47 -16.50
N LYS A 32 9.18 -1.38 -15.78
CA LYS A 32 9.95 -2.52 -16.35
C LYS A 32 9.07 -3.42 -17.21
N ALA A 33 7.80 -3.61 -16.84
CA ALA A 33 6.83 -4.39 -17.61
C ALA A 33 6.24 -3.63 -18.82
N GLY A 34 6.70 -2.41 -19.11
CA GLY A 34 6.31 -1.63 -20.29
C GLY A 34 5.09 -0.73 -20.12
N PHE A 35 4.60 -0.53 -18.89
CA PHE A 35 3.51 0.41 -18.61
C PHE A 35 4.04 1.84 -18.46
N LYS A 36 3.23 2.82 -18.87
CA LYS A 36 3.40 4.22 -18.41
C LYS A 36 2.79 4.37 -17.02
N VAL A 37 3.53 4.96 -16.09
CA VAL A 37 3.14 5.06 -14.69
C VAL A 37 2.99 6.51 -14.29
N ASP A 38 1.78 6.90 -13.89
CA ASP A 38 1.54 8.20 -13.28
C ASP A 38 1.46 8.03 -11.77
N VAL A 39 2.40 8.61 -11.03
CA VAL A 39 2.39 8.58 -9.58
C VAL A 39 1.71 9.85 -9.08
N LEU A 40 0.58 9.71 -8.39
CA LEU A 40 -0.11 10.81 -7.74
C LEU A 40 0.13 10.73 -6.23
N ALA A 41 0.86 11.69 -5.67
CA ALA A 41 1.25 11.68 -4.26
C ALA A 41 1.33 13.06 -3.63
N TYR A 42 1.50 13.17 -2.31
CA TYR A 42 1.95 14.44 -1.73
C TYR A 42 3.46 14.61 -1.94
N GLY A 43 3.90 15.86 -1.96
CA GLY A 43 5.32 16.17 -1.84
C GLY A 43 5.90 15.71 -0.51
N GLY A 44 7.23 15.71 -0.41
CA GLY A 44 7.93 15.22 0.77
C GLY A 44 9.36 14.80 0.42
N SER A 45 9.74 13.62 0.87
CA SER A 45 11.03 13.03 0.58
C SER A 45 11.22 12.70 -0.90
N HIS A 46 12.48 12.74 -1.35
CA HIS A 46 12.82 12.32 -2.70
C HIS A 46 12.57 10.82 -2.89
N PRO A 47 11.86 10.42 -3.96
CA PRO A 47 11.74 9.02 -4.38
C PRO A 47 13.11 8.39 -4.68
N SER A 48 13.14 7.07 -4.88
CA SER A 48 14.39 6.41 -5.25
C SER A 48 14.96 6.98 -6.56
N VAL A 49 16.30 6.99 -6.68
CA VAL A 49 17.00 7.51 -7.87
C VAL A 49 16.52 6.79 -9.13
N GLU A 50 16.23 5.49 -9.03
CA GLU A 50 15.70 4.69 -10.11
C GLU A 50 14.33 5.17 -10.60
N VAL A 51 13.45 5.61 -9.68
CA VAL A 51 12.14 6.16 -10.07
C VAL A 51 12.32 7.49 -10.80
N LEU A 52 13.19 8.36 -10.28
CA LEU A 52 13.44 9.68 -10.87
C LEU A 52 14.13 9.60 -12.24
N ALA A 53 14.95 8.57 -12.47
CA ALA A 53 15.65 8.36 -13.73
C ALA A 53 14.81 7.64 -14.80
N ASN A 54 13.61 7.13 -14.47
CA ASN A 54 12.82 6.31 -15.39
C ASN A 54 11.84 7.15 -16.22
N GLU A 55 12.05 7.22 -17.53
CA GLU A 55 11.23 8.00 -18.47
C GLU A 55 9.76 7.55 -18.57
N ASN A 56 9.44 6.32 -18.12
CA ASN A 56 8.07 5.81 -18.12
C ASN A 56 7.31 6.15 -16.83
N ILE A 57 7.96 6.79 -15.86
CA ILE A 57 7.34 7.19 -14.59
C ILE A 57 7.25 8.71 -14.51
N GLU A 58 6.05 9.22 -14.31
CA GLU A 58 5.79 10.65 -14.16
C GLU A 58 5.18 10.95 -12.79
N LEU A 59 5.78 11.90 -12.05
CA LEU A 59 5.36 12.25 -10.70
C LEU A 59 4.47 13.49 -10.72
N TYR A 60 3.28 13.35 -10.12
CA TYR A 60 2.30 14.42 -9.94
C TYR A 60 2.10 14.67 -8.45
N LEU A 61 2.64 15.80 -7.97
CA LEU A 61 2.59 16.16 -6.56
C LEU A 61 1.34 17.00 -6.25
N MET A 62 0.49 16.49 -5.36
CA MET A 62 -0.69 17.15 -4.86
C MET A 62 -0.32 18.24 -3.85
N LYS A 63 -1.14 19.29 -3.81
CA LYS A 63 -1.01 20.36 -2.82
C LYS A 63 -1.45 19.90 -1.44
N ASP A 64 -0.62 20.16 -0.44
CA ASP A 64 -0.95 19.86 0.95
C ASP A 64 -2.22 20.58 1.44
N PRO A 65 -3.01 19.93 2.31
CA PRO A 65 -4.14 20.58 2.94
C PRO A 65 -3.68 21.71 3.88
N PRO A 66 -4.40 22.85 3.90
CA PRO A 66 -4.16 23.90 4.88
C PRO A 66 -4.24 23.35 6.31
N ASN A 67 -3.48 23.97 7.23
CA ASN A 67 -3.56 23.61 8.65
C ASN A 67 -4.84 24.18 9.29
N PHE A 68 -5.96 23.50 9.08
CA PHE A 68 -7.27 23.91 9.60
C PHE A 68 -7.34 23.93 11.14
N GLN A 69 -6.47 23.21 11.85
CA GLN A 69 -6.45 23.20 13.33
C GLN A 69 -6.13 24.58 13.92
N ARG A 70 -5.53 25.48 13.12
CA ARG A 70 -5.29 26.86 13.52
C ARG A 70 -6.57 27.69 13.62
N TYR A 71 -7.62 27.30 12.92
CA TYR A 71 -8.85 28.10 12.76
C TYR A 71 -10.07 27.47 13.43
N VAL A 72 -10.12 26.14 13.57
CA VAL A 72 -11.29 25.43 14.08
C VAL A 72 -10.91 24.28 15.04
N PRO A 73 -11.84 23.80 15.89
CA PRO A 73 -11.62 22.65 16.76
C PRO A 73 -11.17 21.41 16.00
N ARG A 74 -10.40 20.53 16.68
CA ARG A 74 -9.72 19.37 16.09
C ARG A 74 -10.61 18.47 15.22
N LEU A 75 -11.85 18.20 15.66
CA LEU A 75 -12.79 17.37 14.89
C LEU A 75 -13.19 18.03 13.56
N LEU A 76 -13.57 19.31 13.60
CA LEU A 76 -13.92 20.07 12.40
C LEU A 76 -12.71 20.25 11.47
N ALA A 77 -11.51 20.42 12.04
CA ALA A 77 -10.28 20.48 11.26
C ALA A 77 -10.04 19.19 10.46
N TYR A 78 -10.31 18.01 11.03
CA TYR A 78 -10.22 16.74 10.31
C TYR A 78 -11.29 16.61 9.23
N VAL A 79 -12.51 17.11 9.46
CA VAL A 79 -13.57 17.14 8.45
C VAL A 79 -13.17 18.04 7.28
N PHE A 80 -12.74 19.28 7.53
CA PHE A 80 -12.29 20.18 6.46
C PHE A 80 -11.05 19.67 5.74
N LYS A 81 -10.10 19.07 6.47
CA LYS A 81 -8.97 18.37 5.85
C LYS A 81 -9.45 17.29 4.90
N THR A 82 -10.36 16.41 5.34
CA THR A 82 -10.91 15.34 4.49
C THR A 82 -11.64 15.88 3.26
N LEU A 83 -12.42 16.96 3.40
CA LEU A 83 -13.12 17.60 2.29
C LEU A 83 -12.14 18.22 1.28
N TRP A 84 -11.14 18.95 1.76
CA TRP A 84 -10.07 19.50 0.92
C TRP A 84 -9.37 18.39 0.14
N GLN A 85 -8.94 17.34 0.84
CA GLN A 85 -8.26 16.19 0.23
C GLN A 85 -9.15 15.50 -0.80
N THR A 86 -10.45 15.38 -0.55
CA THR A 86 -11.43 14.83 -1.50
C THR A 86 -11.47 15.63 -2.80
N VAL A 87 -11.60 16.97 -2.69
CA VAL A 87 -11.70 17.86 -3.86
C VAL A 87 -10.40 17.86 -4.66
N VAL A 88 -9.25 18.03 -4.00
CA VAL A 88 -7.94 18.04 -4.68
C VAL A 88 -7.66 16.70 -5.34
N LEU A 89 -7.88 15.59 -4.63
CA LEU A 89 -7.64 14.25 -5.18
C LEU A 89 -8.51 13.98 -6.41
N LEU A 90 -9.81 14.29 -6.36
CA LEU A 90 -10.69 14.16 -7.52
C LEU A 90 -10.20 15.04 -8.68
N ALA A 91 -9.92 16.33 -8.42
CA ALA A 91 -9.46 17.24 -9.47
C ALA A 91 -8.19 16.73 -10.16
N CYS A 92 -7.19 16.29 -9.39
CA CYS A 92 -5.96 15.71 -9.92
C CYS A 92 -6.22 14.43 -10.73
N LEU A 93 -7.00 13.48 -10.20
CA LEU A 93 -7.32 12.23 -10.91
C LEU A 93 -8.05 12.49 -12.24
N PHE A 94 -8.92 13.49 -12.30
CA PHE A 94 -9.62 13.86 -13.54
C PHE A 94 -8.75 14.62 -14.54
N TRP A 95 -7.75 15.37 -14.05
CA TRP A 95 -6.74 16.05 -14.86
C TRP A 95 -5.80 15.07 -15.56
N LEU A 96 -5.50 13.94 -14.91
CA LEU A 96 -4.66 12.90 -15.49
C LEU A 96 -5.34 12.19 -16.68
N SER A 97 -4.49 11.71 -17.58
CA SER A 97 -4.91 10.80 -18.65
C SER A 97 -5.58 9.56 -18.05
N ARG A 98 -6.67 9.09 -18.68
CA ARG A 98 -7.38 7.89 -18.18
C ARG A 98 -6.42 6.70 -18.08
N PRO A 99 -6.21 6.13 -16.87
CA PRO A 99 -5.44 4.91 -16.70
C PRO A 99 -6.31 3.68 -16.99
N SER A 100 -5.69 2.53 -17.26
CA SER A 100 -6.36 1.23 -17.23
C SER A 100 -6.60 0.78 -15.79
N HIS A 101 -5.64 1.04 -14.90
CA HIS A 101 -5.68 0.65 -13.49
C HIS A 101 -5.31 1.82 -12.57
N LEU A 102 -6.01 1.91 -11.44
CA LEU A 102 -5.66 2.77 -10.32
C LEU A 102 -5.20 1.89 -9.15
N LEU A 103 -3.90 1.91 -8.86
CA LEU A 103 -3.28 1.21 -7.74
C LEU A 103 -3.19 2.16 -6.54
N VAL A 104 -3.89 1.85 -5.45
CA VAL A 104 -4.00 2.72 -4.28
C VAL A 104 -3.26 2.13 -3.09
N GLN A 105 -2.39 2.92 -2.46
CA GLN A 105 -1.83 2.58 -1.15
C GLN A 105 -2.86 2.84 -0.05
N ASN A 106 -3.17 1.82 0.75
CA ASN A 106 -3.96 1.97 1.98
C ASN A 106 -3.10 1.60 3.20
N PRO A 107 -3.00 2.44 4.24
CA PRO A 107 -3.71 3.71 4.50
C PRO A 107 -3.08 4.95 3.82
N PRO A 108 -3.76 6.13 3.85
CA PRO A 108 -5.04 6.43 4.51
C PRO A 108 -6.26 5.99 3.71
N SER A 109 -7.27 5.48 4.40
CA SER A 109 -8.49 4.94 3.75
C SER A 109 -9.53 6.01 3.42
N ILE A 110 -9.61 7.05 4.24
CA ILE A 110 -10.50 8.20 4.06
C ILE A 110 -9.63 9.44 3.78
N PRO A 111 -9.91 10.19 2.71
CA PRO A 111 -10.96 10.00 1.69
C PRO A 111 -10.59 9.05 0.54
N THR A 112 -9.39 8.46 0.56
CA THR A 112 -8.77 7.79 -0.60
C THR A 112 -9.62 6.69 -1.24
N LEU A 113 -10.10 5.71 -0.47
CA LEU A 113 -10.84 4.56 -1.03
C LEU A 113 -12.21 4.97 -1.61
N PRO A 114 -13.04 5.80 -0.93
CA PRO A 114 -14.26 6.34 -1.53
C PRO A 114 -14.01 7.07 -2.86
N VAL A 115 -13.00 7.95 -2.88
CA VAL A 115 -12.66 8.76 -4.05
C VAL A 115 -12.15 7.90 -5.19
N ALA A 116 -11.22 6.97 -4.91
CA ALA A 116 -10.67 6.05 -5.88
C ALA A 116 -11.76 5.15 -6.48
N TRP A 117 -12.66 4.61 -5.66
CA TRP A 117 -13.79 3.82 -6.15
C TRP A 117 -14.72 4.64 -7.05
N LEU A 118 -15.09 5.85 -6.64
CA LEU A 118 -15.96 6.72 -7.44
C LEU A 118 -15.30 7.08 -8.78
N TYR A 119 -14.02 7.45 -8.75
CA TYR A 119 -13.24 7.72 -9.95
C TYR A 119 -13.21 6.51 -10.90
N CYS A 120 -12.89 5.33 -10.38
CA CYS A 120 -12.85 4.09 -11.16
C CYS A 120 -14.20 3.74 -11.77
N LEU A 121 -15.29 3.96 -11.03
CA LEU A 121 -16.65 3.79 -11.54
C LEU A 121 -16.95 4.74 -12.70
N LEU A 122 -16.62 6.03 -12.57
CA LEU A 122 -16.90 7.06 -13.58
C LEU A 122 -16.00 6.95 -14.82
N ARG A 123 -14.73 6.60 -14.61
CA ARG A 123 -13.71 6.52 -15.66
C ARG A 123 -13.48 5.10 -16.16
N GLY A 124 -14.25 4.11 -15.70
CA GLY A 124 -14.17 2.71 -16.15
C GLY A 124 -12.76 2.10 -16.06
N CYS A 125 -12.01 2.43 -15.02
CA CYS A 125 -10.69 1.85 -14.77
C CYS A 125 -10.74 0.86 -13.60
N ALA A 126 -9.86 -0.14 -13.60
CA ALA A 126 -9.83 -1.15 -12.56
C ALA A 126 -9.21 -0.56 -11.27
N LEU A 127 -9.88 -0.78 -10.14
CA LEU A 127 -9.36 -0.39 -8.82
C LEU A 127 -8.56 -1.54 -8.22
N VAL A 128 -7.29 -1.29 -7.90
CA VAL A 128 -6.40 -2.20 -7.18
C VAL A 128 -6.02 -1.53 -5.86
N VAL A 129 -6.20 -2.22 -4.72
CA VAL A 129 -5.85 -1.68 -3.41
C VAL A 129 -4.70 -2.46 -2.81
N ASP A 130 -3.62 -1.76 -2.47
CA ASP A 130 -2.47 -2.32 -1.77
C ASP A 130 -2.60 -2.05 -0.26
N TRP A 131 -2.94 -3.09 0.50
CA TRP A 131 -3.21 -3.05 1.93
C TRP A 131 -1.92 -3.20 2.73
N HIS A 132 -1.46 -2.10 3.33
CA HIS A 132 -0.28 -2.07 4.20
C HIS A 132 -0.67 -2.25 5.67
N ASN A 133 -1.83 -1.71 6.04
CA ASN A 133 -2.44 -1.80 7.35
C ASN A 133 -3.93 -1.42 7.24
N TYR A 134 -4.68 -1.62 8.33
CA TYR A 134 -6.03 -1.10 8.48
C TYR A 134 -6.00 0.31 9.07
N GLY A 135 -6.53 1.28 8.32
CA GLY A 135 -6.64 2.67 8.75
C GLY A 135 -7.45 2.81 10.05
N TYR A 136 -8.53 2.04 10.20
CA TYR A 136 -9.31 2.06 11.44
C TYR A 136 -8.53 1.54 12.65
N SER A 137 -7.67 0.53 12.48
CA SER A 137 -6.86 -0.03 13.58
C SER A 137 -5.79 0.97 14.05
N ILE A 138 -5.14 1.67 13.12
CA ILE A 138 -4.19 2.75 13.48
C ILE A 138 -4.91 3.86 14.24
N LEU A 139 -6.09 4.26 13.78
CA LEU A 139 -6.88 5.28 14.47
C LEU A 139 -7.33 4.81 15.86
N ALA A 140 -7.64 3.51 16.02
CA ALA A 140 -8.03 2.92 17.29
C ALA A 140 -6.92 2.98 18.34
N LEU A 141 -5.64 2.92 17.94
CA LEU A 141 -4.51 3.14 18.86
C LEU A 141 -4.52 4.53 19.48
N ALA A 142 -5.01 5.54 18.74
CA ALA A 142 -5.05 6.93 19.20
C ALA A 142 -6.34 7.28 19.97
N LEU A 143 -7.49 6.72 19.59
CA LEU A 143 -8.81 7.12 20.10
C LEU A 143 -9.58 6.02 20.87
N LYS A 144 -9.02 4.80 20.97
CA LYS A 144 -9.67 3.56 21.45
C LYS A 144 -10.67 2.96 20.45
N GLU A 145 -10.79 1.63 20.43
CA GLU A 145 -11.66 0.90 19.49
C GLU A 145 -13.15 1.24 19.60
N THR A 146 -13.62 1.61 20.80
CA THR A 146 -15.02 1.93 21.06
C THR A 146 -15.44 3.29 20.51
N HIS A 147 -14.49 4.12 20.09
CA HIS A 147 -14.74 5.48 19.65
C HIS A 147 -15.59 5.52 18.35
N PRO A 148 -16.65 6.35 18.26
CA PRO A 148 -17.52 6.42 17.09
C PRO A 148 -16.78 6.64 15.77
N LEU A 149 -15.75 7.50 15.76
CA LEU A 149 -14.93 7.77 14.57
C LEU A 149 -14.21 6.52 14.06
N VAL A 150 -13.75 5.63 14.96
CA VAL A 150 -13.09 4.37 14.58
C VAL A 150 -14.09 3.43 13.91
N ARG A 151 -15.33 3.37 14.44
CA ARG A 151 -16.41 2.58 13.82
C ARG A 151 -16.78 3.09 12.43
N VAL A 152 -16.88 4.41 12.26
CA VAL A 152 -17.12 5.06 10.97
C VAL A 152 -15.98 4.76 9.99
N CYS A 153 -14.73 4.89 10.44
CA CYS A 153 -13.56 4.57 9.63
C CYS A 153 -13.57 3.11 9.18
N ARG A 154 -13.80 2.17 10.12
CA ARG A 154 -13.90 0.74 9.83
C ARG A 154 -15.01 0.43 8.83
N PHE A 155 -16.19 1.01 9.00
CA PHE A 155 -17.31 0.83 8.09
C PHE A 155 -16.98 1.33 6.68
N CYS A 156 -16.42 2.54 6.57
CA CYS A 156 -16.01 3.13 5.30
C CYS A 156 -14.94 2.28 4.62
N GLU A 157 -13.85 1.96 5.34
CA GLU A 157 -12.74 1.15 4.84
C GLU A 157 -13.24 -0.22 4.35
N LYS A 158 -14.12 -0.88 5.11
CA LYS A 158 -14.75 -2.15 4.71
C LYS A 158 -15.64 -2.03 3.47
N THR A 159 -16.44 -0.97 3.40
CA THR A 159 -17.42 -0.78 2.33
C THR A 159 -16.78 -0.47 0.99
N PHE A 160 -15.72 0.34 0.97
CA PHE A 160 -15.01 0.69 -0.25
C PHE A 160 -13.86 -0.27 -0.57
N GLY A 161 -13.22 -0.85 0.44
CA GLY A 161 -12.20 -1.88 0.27
C GLY A 161 -12.71 -3.10 -0.49
N ARG A 162 -13.92 -3.59 -0.15
CA ARG A 162 -14.57 -4.72 -0.86
C ARG A 162 -14.94 -4.44 -2.32
N LYS A 163 -14.95 -3.17 -2.74
CA LYS A 163 -15.31 -2.76 -4.10
C LYS A 163 -14.11 -2.73 -5.04
N ALA A 164 -12.90 -2.94 -4.52
CA ALA A 164 -11.71 -3.11 -5.34
C ALA A 164 -11.82 -4.39 -6.19
N GLY A 165 -11.39 -4.31 -7.45
CA GLY A 165 -11.37 -5.46 -8.37
C GLY A 165 -10.26 -6.46 -8.01
N SER A 166 -9.15 -5.95 -7.49
CA SER A 166 -8.03 -6.73 -6.95
C SER A 166 -7.46 -6.07 -5.70
N ALA A 167 -6.76 -6.85 -4.89
CA ALA A 167 -6.08 -6.37 -3.70
C ALA A 167 -4.73 -7.06 -3.50
N PHE A 168 -3.75 -6.30 -3.05
CA PHE A 168 -2.47 -6.79 -2.54
C PHE A 168 -2.44 -6.56 -1.04
N CYS A 169 -1.66 -7.35 -0.30
CA CYS A 169 -1.57 -7.23 1.14
C CYS A 169 -0.15 -7.49 1.63
N VAL A 170 0.08 -7.20 2.90
CA VAL A 170 1.41 -7.40 3.50
C VAL A 170 1.57 -8.81 4.08
N SER A 171 0.50 -9.47 4.53
CA SER A 171 0.60 -10.78 5.19
C SER A 171 -0.54 -11.71 4.83
N GLU A 172 -0.29 -13.02 4.94
CA GLU A 172 -1.31 -14.06 4.76
C GLU A 172 -2.47 -13.89 5.76
N ALA A 173 -2.18 -13.49 7.00
CA ALA A 173 -3.21 -13.20 7.99
C ALA A 173 -4.14 -12.05 7.56
N MET A 174 -3.60 -10.98 6.98
CA MET A 174 -4.40 -9.88 6.42
C MET A 174 -5.17 -10.35 5.18
N GLN A 175 -4.56 -11.18 4.35
CA GLN A 175 -5.23 -11.78 3.20
C GLN A 175 -6.47 -12.57 3.63
N GLU A 176 -6.33 -13.42 4.64
CA GLU A 176 -7.42 -14.23 5.16
C GLU A 176 -8.52 -13.37 5.78
N ASP A 177 -8.16 -12.34 6.55
CA ASP A 177 -9.14 -11.40 7.11
C ASP A 177 -9.89 -10.62 6.01
N LEU A 178 -9.18 -10.13 4.99
CA LEU A 178 -9.80 -9.44 3.85
C LEU A 178 -10.74 -10.36 3.07
N ARG A 179 -10.38 -11.64 2.92
CA ARG A 179 -11.21 -12.64 2.24
C ARG A 179 -12.45 -12.96 3.06
N SER A 180 -12.25 -13.39 4.31
CA SER A 180 -13.30 -13.99 5.15
C SER A 180 -14.17 -12.94 5.83
N ASN A 181 -13.59 -11.84 6.31
CA ASN A 181 -14.33 -10.82 7.06
C ASN A 181 -14.75 -9.62 6.19
N TRP A 182 -14.04 -9.33 5.10
CA TRP A 182 -14.32 -8.15 4.25
C TRP A 182 -14.93 -8.51 2.90
N GLY A 183 -14.83 -9.77 2.46
CA GLY A 183 -15.37 -10.24 1.20
C GLY A 183 -14.61 -9.73 -0.03
N VAL A 184 -13.30 -9.43 0.13
CA VAL A 184 -12.42 -9.08 -0.99
C VAL A 184 -12.11 -10.35 -1.78
N ARG A 185 -12.40 -10.34 -3.09
CA ARG A 185 -12.46 -11.57 -3.90
C ARG A 185 -11.15 -11.98 -4.57
N LYS A 186 -10.33 -11.01 -4.98
CA LYS A 186 -9.08 -11.26 -5.72
C LYS A 186 -7.93 -10.67 -4.93
N LEU A 187 -7.18 -11.53 -4.25
CA LEU A 187 -6.15 -11.18 -3.28
C LEU A 187 -4.84 -11.86 -3.70
N ASP A 188 -3.94 -11.09 -4.30
CA ASP A 188 -2.82 -11.65 -5.06
C ASP A 188 -1.48 -11.03 -4.65
N LEU A 189 -1.13 -11.09 -3.35
CA LEU A 189 0.24 -11.01 -2.82
C LEU A 189 0.23 -10.71 -1.32
N PRO A 190 0.61 -11.63 -0.43
CA PRO A 190 1.18 -11.31 0.88
C PRO A 190 2.70 -11.08 0.74
N MET A 191 3.17 -9.85 0.97
CA MET A 191 4.50 -9.40 0.49
C MET A 191 5.47 -8.85 1.54
N LYS A 192 5.07 -8.61 2.80
CA LYS A 192 5.88 -7.80 3.76
C LYS A 192 7.32 -8.29 3.92
N VAL A 193 7.48 -9.61 3.96
CA VAL A 193 8.78 -10.26 4.12
C VAL A 193 9.62 -10.14 2.84
N VAL A 194 8.99 -10.25 1.67
CA VAL A 194 9.64 -10.08 0.36
C VAL A 194 10.06 -8.62 0.15
N ASP A 195 9.24 -7.65 0.58
CA ASP A 195 9.57 -6.22 0.55
C ASP A 195 10.84 -5.95 1.38
N MET A 196 10.91 -6.53 2.57
CA MET A 196 12.07 -6.40 3.46
C MET A 196 13.33 -7.07 2.87
N PHE A 197 13.23 -8.25 2.25
CA PHE A 197 14.37 -8.83 1.53
C PHE A 197 14.80 -8.02 0.32
N GLY A 198 13.88 -7.36 -0.38
CA GLY A 198 14.17 -6.42 -1.47
C GLY A 198 15.01 -5.23 -1.00
N CYS A 199 14.75 -4.75 0.21
CA CYS A 199 15.53 -3.70 0.87
C CYS A 199 16.84 -4.19 1.51
N GLY A 200 17.19 -5.48 1.36
CA GLY A 200 18.36 -6.09 2.02
C GLY A 200 18.22 -6.22 3.55
N LEU A 201 17.00 -6.06 4.08
CA LEU A 201 16.74 -6.19 5.51
C LEU A 201 16.67 -7.69 5.88
N PRO A 202 17.48 -8.17 6.83
CA PRO A 202 17.32 -9.51 7.35
C PRO A 202 15.99 -9.62 8.12
N VAL A 203 15.14 -10.57 7.72
CA VAL A 203 13.83 -10.78 8.35
C VAL A 203 13.82 -12.09 9.12
N CYS A 204 13.29 -12.06 10.34
CA CYS A 204 12.91 -13.24 11.09
C CYS A 204 11.41 -13.13 11.42
N ALA A 205 10.62 -14.13 11.06
CA ALA A 205 9.23 -14.25 11.47
C ALA A 205 9.13 -15.28 12.60
N VAL A 206 8.52 -14.91 13.73
CA VAL A 206 8.37 -15.76 14.92
C VAL A 206 6.92 -15.77 15.37
N ASP A 207 6.43 -16.96 15.72
CA ASP A 207 5.03 -17.25 16.08
C ASP A 207 4.57 -16.56 17.39
N TYR A 208 3.26 -16.29 17.48
CA TYR A 208 2.58 -15.46 18.50
C TYR A 208 2.09 -16.32 19.68
N PRO A 209 2.91 -16.45 20.74
CA PRO A 209 2.72 -15.56 21.89
C PRO A 209 4.05 -15.17 22.56
N TRP A 210 4.35 -13.87 22.64
CA TRP A 210 5.61 -13.39 23.20
C TRP A 210 5.44 -12.41 24.36
N THR A 211 6.18 -12.66 25.43
CA THR A 211 6.52 -11.70 26.47
C THR A 211 7.92 -11.14 26.20
N ILE A 212 8.25 -9.96 26.73
CA ILE A 212 9.61 -9.36 26.65
C ILE A 212 10.69 -10.33 27.16
N GLN A 213 10.33 -11.26 28.05
CA GLN A 213 11.20 -12.31 28.56
C GLN A 213 11.70 -13.26 27.46
N ASN A 214 10.85 -13.62 26.51
CA ASN A 214 11.24 -14.50 25.40
C ASN A 214 12.26 -13.81 24.47
N CYS A 215 12.21 -12.47 24.33
CA CYS A 215 13.21 -11.67 23.58
C CYS A 215 14.57 -11.78 24.23
N TRP A 216 14.58 -11.62 25.54
CA TRP A 216 15.78 -11.77 26.33
C TRP A 216 16.33 -13.19 26.21
N ASP A 217 15.52 -14.22 26.34
CA ASP A 217 15.99 -15.61 26.25
C ASP A 217 16.50 -16.00 24.85
N LEU A 218 15.96 -15.40 23.78
CA LEU A 218 16.46 -15.60 22.41
C LEU A 218 17.83 -14.93 22.17
N LEU A 219 18.04 -13.75 22.76
CA LEU A 219 19.25 -12.95 22.57
C LEU A 219 20.33 -13.21 23.62
N LYS A 220 19.96 -13.84 24.74
CA LYS A 220 20.88 -14.22 25.81
C LYS A 220 21.75 -15.38 25.35
N GLY A 221 23.07 -15.16 25.33
CA GLY A 221 24.03 -16.13 24.81
C GLY A 221 24.20 -16.09 23.29
N PHE A 222 23.62 -15.10 22.59
CA PHE A 222 23.96 -14.86 21.19
C PHE A 222 25.49 -14.60 21.07
N PRO A 223 26.22 -15.24 20.15
CA PRO A 223 25.74 -15.95 18.95
C PRO A 223 25.80 -17.49 19.02
N GLU A 224 25.74 -18.12 20.20
CA GLU A 224 25.86 -19.59 20.28
C GLU A 224 24.78 -20.30 19.44
N MET A 225 25.19 -21.33 18.67
CA MET A 225 24.31 -22.05 17.74
C MET A 225 23.31 -22.93 18.49
N THR A 226 22.15 -22.36 18.78
CA THR A 226 20.97 -23.12 19.19
C THR A 226 20.29 -23.74 17.98
N GLU A 227 19.63 -24.90 18.15
CA GLU A 227 18.81 -25.51 17.09
C GLU A 227 17.74 -24.53 16.54
N ARG A 228 17.26 -23.62 17.39
CA ARG A 228 16.34 -22.54 16.99
C ARG A 228 17.01 -21.53 16.05
N LEU A 229 18.24 -21.09 16.34
CA LEU A 229 19.03 -20.23 15.45
C LEU A 229 19.38 -20.94 14.13
N LYS A 230 19.63 -22.24 14.17
CA LYS A 230 19.88 -23.06 12.97
C LYS A 230 18.64 -23.12 12.07
N SER A 231 17.48 -23.44 12.64
CA SER A 231 16.19 -23.42 11.93
C SER A 231 15.87 -22.03 11.38
N MET A 232 16.13 -20.96 12.14
CA MET A 232 15.98 -19.58 11.65
C MET A 232 16.91 -19.27 10.48
N ARG A 233 18.18 -19.70 10.53
CA ARG A 233 19.15 -19.50 9.44
C ARG A 233 18.76 -20.26 8.18
N GLU A 234 18.31 -21.51 8.32
CA GLU A 234 17.80 -22.32 7.20
C GLU A 234 16.56 -21.69 6.56
N ASN A 235 15.64 -21.17 7.38
CA ASN A 235 14.50 -20.42 6.90
C ASN A 235 14.95 -19.16 6.15
N VAL A 236 15.79 -18.31 6.73
CA VAL A 236 16.31 -17.10 6.05
C VAL A 236 16.95 -17.45 4.72
N HIS A 237 17.76 -18.51 4.66
CA HIS A 237 18.39 -18.95 3.42
C HIS A 237 17.37 -19.42 2.37
N ARG A 238 16.31 -20.15 2.79
CA ARG A 238 15.22 -20.56 1.90
C ARG A 238 14.45 -19.36 1.38
N TRP A 239 14.14 -18.39 2.23
CA TRP A 239 13.33 -17.22 1.89
C TRP A 239 14.10 -16.15 1.08
N GLN A 240 15.43 -16.10 1.18
CA GLN A 240 16.29 -15.25 0.35
C GLN A 240 16.27 -15.62 -1.14
N THR A 241 15.75 -16.79 -1.50
CA THR A 241 15.67 -17.23 -2.91
C THR A 241 14.56 -16.51 -3.69
N VAL A 242 13.53 -15.99 -3.01
CA VAL A 242 12.42 -15.29 -3.66
C VAL A 242 12.66 -13.79 -3.59
N ARG A 243 12.98 -13.18 -4.74
CA ARG A 243 13.19 -11.74 -4.86
C ARG A 243 11.89 -11.02 -5.24
N TRP A 244 11.83 -9.73 -4.93
CA TRP A 244 10.70 -8.87 -5.27
C TRP A 244 10.32 -8.99 -6.75
N ASP A 245 11.28 -8.84 -7.67
CA ASP A 245 11.00 -8.83 -9.11
C ASP A 245 10.32 -10.13 -9.59
N ASP A 246 10.84 -11.30 -9.19
CA ASP A 246 10.28 -12.60 -9.58
C ASP A 246 8.88 -12.81 -9.01
N ASN A 247 8.71 -12.50 -7.72
CA ASN A 247 7.43 -12.68 -7.04
C ASN A 247 6.37 -11.70 -7.57
N TRP A 248 6.76 -10.46 -7.81
CA TRP A 248 5.89 -9.42 -8.36
C TRP A 248 5.47 -9.78 -9.79
N THR A 249 6.40 -10.21 -10.62
CA THR A 249 6.11 -10.64 -12.00
C THR A 249 5.16 -11.82 -12.04
N ARG A 250 5.33 -12.79 -11.13
CA ARG A 250 4.48 -13.98 -11.07
C ARG A 250 3.06 -13.67 -10.57
N VAL A 251 2.90 -12.74 -9.63
CA VAL A 251 1.65 -12.60 -8.87
C VAL A 251 0.95 -11.24 -9.10
N ALA A 252 1.68 -10.12 -9.09
CA ALA A 252 1.08 -8.80 -9.31
C ALA A 252 0.83 -8.51 -10.79
N LEU A 253 1.79 -8.81 -11.67
CA LEU A 253 1.70 -8.46 -13.10
C LEU A 253 0.41 -8.99 -13.79
N PRO A 254 -0.08 -10.22 -13.55
CA PRO A 254 -1.33 -10.71 -14.13
C PRO A 254 -2.55 -9.84 -13.81
N THR A 255 -2.54 -9.13 -12.67
CA THR A 255 -3.61 -8.19 -12.29
C THR A 255 -3.68 -7.00 -13.24
N PHE A 256 -2.55 -6.56 -13.79
CA PHE A 256 -2.47 -5.41 -14.71
C PHE A 256 -2.52 -5.83 -16.19
N ALA A 257 -2.20 -7.09 -16.48
CA ALA A 257 -2.19 -7.64 -17.83
C ALA A 257 -3.57 -8.11 -18.32
N SER A 258 -4.43 -8.57 -17.41
CA SER A 258 -5.78 -9.07 -17.76
C SER A 258 -6.71 -7.94 -18.22
N GLU A 259 -7.05 -7.97 -19.51
CA GLU A 259 -8.27 -7.38 -20.08
C GLU A 259 -9.03 -8.51 -20.78
#